data_AF-A0A0G1CE30-F1
#
_entry.id   AF-A0A0G1CE30-F1
#
_cell.length_a   1.000
_cell.length_b   1.000
_cell.length_c   1.000
_cell.angle_alpha   90.00
_cell.angle_beta   90.00
_cell.angle_gamma   90.00
#
_symmetry.space_group_name_H-M   'P 1'
#
loop_
_entity.id
_entity.type
_entity.pdbx_description
1 polymer ?
#
loop_
_entity_poly.entity_id
_entity_poly.type
_entity_poly.pdbx_seq_one_letter_code
_entity_poly.pdbx_strand_id
1 'polypeptide(L)'
;MSDSLDYAVVFEYTAAAGGYAGVRTWTAFKDKADFEQWLHKPDNKVLQNQKIVARGVSDDQAIRLVEETPIESYAAACVEESIRSGHVSKFLLEMHLSSTAMAIAHSGRDPLILVNEVEKLLIQKGVLVID
;
A
#
# COMPACT_ATOMS: atom_id res chain seq x y z
N MET A 1 -2.32 -13.25 28.87
CA MET A 1 -2.12 -11.84 28.49
C MET A 1 -1.88 -11.83 27.00
N SER A 2 -2.84 -11.37 26.21
CA SER A 2 -2.62 -11.11 24.79
C SER A 2 -1.75 -9.86 24.72
N ASP A 3 -0.50 -9.99 24.24
CA ASP A 3 0.28 -8.85 23.78
C ASP A 3 -0.47 -8.28 22.57
N SER A 4 -1.40 -7.34 22.82
CA SER A 4 -2.02 -6.58 21.73
C SER A 4 -0.93 -5.73 21.09
N LEU A 5 -0.80 -5.86 19.77
CA LEU A 5 0.08 -5.02 18.95
C LEU A 5 -0.52 -3.62 18.86
N ASP A 6 -0.58 -2.89 19.97
CA ASP A 6 -1.25 -1.58 20.04
C ASP A 6 -0.42 -0.43 19.44
N TYR A 7 0.67 -0.74 18.74
CA TYR A 7 1.57 0.24 18.17
C TYR A 7 1.72 0.06 16.65
N ALA A 8 0.74 0.55 15.90
CA ALA A 8 0.86 0.62 14.44
C ALA A 8 1.55 1.92 13.99
N VAL A 9 2.34 1.83 12.93
CA VAL A 9 2.95 2.96 12.25
C VAL A 9 2.52 2.94 10.79
N VAL A 10 2.01 4.07 10.31
CA VAL A 10 1.58 4.26 8.93
C VAL A 10 2.67 4.99 8.16
N PHE A 11 3.01 4.45 7.00
CA PHE A 11 3.98 5.01 6.07
C PHE A 11 3.26 5.44 4.79
N GLU A 12 3.81 6.45 4.12
CA GLU A 12 3.39 6.85 2.77
C GLU A 12 4.63 6.89 1.87
N TYR A 13 4.54 6.22 0.73
CA TYR A 13 5.56 6.31 -0.29
C TYR A 13 5.68 7.74 -0.81
N THR A 14 6.91 8.24 -0.86
CA THR A 14 7.25 9.56 -1.39
C THR A 14 7.45 9.49 -2.91
N ALA A 15 7.66 10.65 -3.55
CA ALA A 15 8.02 10.71 -4.96
C ALA A 15 9.29 9.90 -5.32
N ALA A 16 10.19 9.65 -4.36
CA ALA A 16 11.38 8.83 -4.56
C ALA A 16 11.05 7.34 -4.82
N ALA A 17 9.81 6.91 -4.54
CA ALA A 17 9.35 5.56 -4.78
C ALA A 17 8.82 5.32 -6.22
N GLY A 18 8.87 6.32 -7.10
CA GLY A 18 8.36 6.19 -8.47
C GLY A 18 6.84 6.04 -8.50
N GLY A 19 6.32 5.11 -9.30
CA GLY A 19 4.86 4.88 -9.42
C GLY A 19 4.15 4.51 -8.13
N TYR A 20 4.88 4.17 -7.06
CA TYR A 20 4.31 3.93 -5.73
C TYR A 20 3.96 5.19 -4.94
N ALA A 21 4.33 6.38 -5.41
CA ALA A 21 4.15 7.62 -4.67
C ALA A 21 2.69 7.85 -4.21
N GLY A 22 2.52 8.19 -2.93
CA GLY A 22 1.23 8.43 -2.29
C GLY A 22 0.52 7.17 -1.78
N VAL A 23 1.00 5.97 -2.12
CA VAL A 23 0.48 4.74 -1.52
C VAL A 23 0.83 4.70 -0.04
N ARG A 24 -0.18 4.43 0.81
CA ARG A 24 0.03 4.24 2.24
C ARG A 24 0.05 2.77 2.61
N THR A 25 0.92 2.42 3.55
CA THR A 25 1.04 1.09 4.15
C THR A 25 1.15 1.25 5.65
N TRP A 26 0.94 0.17 6.40
CA TRP A 26 1.15 0.21 7.84
C TRP A 26 1.86 -1.05 8.32
N THR A 27 2.49 -0.94 9.49
CA THR A 27 3.15 -2.06 10.15
C THR A 27 2.91 -1.97 11.64
N ALA A 28 2.48 -3.09 12.23
CA ALA A 28 2.33 -3.25 13.66
C ALA A 28 3.68 -3.55 14.32
N PHE A 29 3.89 -2.94 15.48
CA PHE A 29 5.02 -3.20 16.37
C PHE A 29 4.49 -3.55 17.75
N LYS A 30 5.34 -4.19 18.56
CA LYS A 30 4.98 -4.50 19.94
C LYS A 30 4.73 -3.23 20.75
N ASP A 31 5.61 -2.25 20.58
CA ASP A 31 5.58 -0.97 21.27
C ASP A 31 6.44 0.05 20.51
N LYS A 32 6.54 1.27 21.06
CA LYS A 32 7.39 2.33 20.52
C LYS A 32 8.87 1.94 20.46
N ALA A 33 9.38 1.19 21.44
CA ALA A 33 10.80 0.84 21.49
C ALA A 33 11.15 -0.18 20.40
N ASP A 34 10.27 -1.14 20.14
CA ASP A 34 10.39 -2.09 19.03
C ASP A 34 10.40 -1.37 17.67
N PHE A 35 9.49 -0.41 17.47
CA PHE A 35 9.49 0.43 16.27
C PHE A 35 10.80 1.22 16.10
N GLU A 36 11.27 1.91 17.14
CA GLU A 36 12.52 2.68 17.06
C GLU A 36 13.70 1.73 16.79
N GLN A 37 13.79 0.58 17.47
CA GLN A 37 14.84 -0.40 17.21
C GLN A 37 14.82 -0.88 15.75
N TRP A 38 13.63 -1.16 15.20
CA TRP A 38 13.47 -1.53 13.80
C TRP A 38 13.89 -0.38 12.87
N LEU A 39 13.49 0.86 13.15
CA LEU A 39 13.77 2.03 12.32
C LEU A 39 15.27 2.34 12.23
N HIS A 40 16.01 2.16 13.32
CA HIS A 40 17.45 2.45 13.42
C HIS A 40 18.34 1.27 13.01
N LYS A 41 17.78 0.16 12.49
CA LYS A 41 18.60 -0.93 11.96
C LYS A 41 19.45 -0.43 10.77
N PRO A 42 20.75 -0.77 10.67
CA PRO A 42 21.65 -0.25 9.63
C PRO A 42 21.21 -0.54 8.20
N ASP A 43 20.47 -1.63 8.00
CA ASP A 43 19.93 -2.08 6.72
C ASP A 43 18.52 -1.54 6.44
N ASN A 44 17.88 -0.87 7.41
CA ASN A 44 16.56 -0.30 7.21
C ASN A 44 16.64 0.95 6.32
N LYS A 45 16.03 0.84 5.14
CA LYS A 45 15.98 1.88 4.13
C LYS A 45 14.57 2.45 3.93
N VAL A 46 13.64 2.17 4.84
CA VAL A 46 12.23 2.59 4.68
C VAL A 46 12.10 4.10 4.46
N LEU A 47 12.88 4.90 5.20
CA LEU A 47 12.83 6.36 5.10
C LEU A 47 13.53 6.93 3.84
N GLN A 48 14.15 6.09 3.01
CA GLN A 48 14.72 6.54 1.73
C GLN A 48 13.64 6.83 0.70
N ASN A 49 12.52 6.09 0.76
CA ASN A 49 11.42 6.24 -0.18
C ASN A 49 10.05 6.39 0.47
N GLN A 50 9.95 6.33 1.80
CA GLN A 50 8.70 6.54 2.54
C GLN A 50 8.86 7.61 3.62
N LYS A 51 7.74 8.22 4.01
CA LYS A 51 7.62 9.08 5.19
C LYS A 51 6.62 8.47 6.16
N ILE A 52 6.76 8.80 7.44
CA ILE A 52 5.82 8.36 8.47
C ILE A 52 4.64 9.35 8.52
N VAL A 53 3.43 8.83 8.39
CA VAL A 53 2.17 9.59 8.46
C VAL A 53 1.60 9.60 9.88
N ALA A 54 1.63 8.45 10.55
CA ALA A 54 1.13 8.29 11.92
C ALA A 54 1.95 7.25 12.68
N ARG A 55 2.03 7.37 14.01
CA ARG A 55 2.73 6.44 14.92
C ARG A 55 1.88 6.16 16.14
N GLY A 56 1.95 4.93 16.66
CA GLY A 56 1.27 4.54 17.90
C GLY A 56 -0.25 4.66 17.79
N VAL A 57 -0.79 4.41 16.61
CA VAL A 57 -2.23 4.35 16.36
C VAL A 57 -2.70 2.91 16.55
N SER A 58 -3.99 2.75 16.82
CA SER A 58 -4.63 1.43 16.78
C SER A 58 -4.66 0.87 15.35
N ASP A 59 -4.80 -0.45 15.22
CA ASP A 59 -4.94 -1.12 13.92
C ASP A 59 -6.09 -0.52 13.10
N ASP A 60 -7.28 -0.31 13.71
CA ASP A 60 -8.44 0.30 13.04
C ASP A 60 -8.13 1.71 12.50
N GLN A 61 -7.34 2.49 13.22
CA GLN A 61 -6.92 3.82 12.77
C GLN A 61 -5.88 3.73 11.65
N ALA A 62 -4.92 2.80 11.73
CA ALA A 62 -3.94 2.56 10.68
C ALA A 62 -4.64 2.14 9.38
N ILE A 63 -5.64 1.28 9.49
CA ILE A 63 -6.50 0.84 8.40
C ILE A 63 -7.18 2.02 7.72
N ARG A 64 -7.90 2.87 8.49
CA ARG A 64 -8.57 4.05 7.93
C ARG A 64 -7.60 4.99 7.22
N LEU A 65 -6.41 5.19 7.78
CA LEU A 65 -5.38 6.03 7.16
C LEU A 65 -4.85 5.43 5.85
N VAL A 66 -4.81 4.10 5.72
CA VAL A 66 -4.46 3.42 4.47
C VAL A 66 -5.60 3.51 3.46
N GLU A 67 -6.86 3.43 3.88
CA GLU A 67 -8.04 3.60 3.00
C GLU A 67 -8.15 5.00 2.38
N GLU A 68 -7.52 6.00 3.00
CA GLU A 68 -7.37 7.35 2.48
C GLU A 68 -6.31 7.47 1.37
N THR A 69 -5.64 6.37 0.99
CA THR A 69 -4.73 6.36 -0.17
C THR A 69 -5.48 6.80 -1.43
N PRO A 70 -4.97 7.79 -2.18
CA PRO A 70 -5.56 8.20 -3.44
C PRO A 70 -5.63 7.04 -4.44
N ILE A 71 -6.76 6.88 -5.13
CA ILE A 71 -6.94 5.83 -6.14
C ILE A 71 -5.90 5.96 -7.27
N GLU A 72 -5.52 7.20 -7.60
CA GLU A 72 -4.50 7.49 -8.60
C GLU A 72 -3.12 6.93 -8.22
N SER A 73 -2.81 6.91 -6.93
CA SER A 73 -1.57 6.30 -6.42
C SER A 73 -1.59 4.78 -6.59
N TYR A 74 -2.73 4.13 -6.35
CA TYR A 74 -2.86 2.69 -6.65
C TYR A 74 -2.74 2.40 -8.14
N ALA A 75 -3.41 3.20 -8.99
CA ALA A 75 -3.32 3.03 -10.43
C ALA A 75 -1.87 3.21 -10.93
N ALA A 76 -1.16 4.23 -10.44
CA ALA A 76 0.25 4.46 -10.79
C ALA A 76 1.15 3.30 -10.36
N ALA A 77 0.93 2.73 -9.16
CA ALA A 77 1.68 1.59 -8.67
C ALA A 77 1.44 0.33 -9.54
N CYS A 78 0.20 0.10 -9.96
CA CYS A 78 -0.13 -0.98 -10.89
C CYS A 78 0.58 -0.83 -12.25
N VAL A 79 0.68 0.40 -12.76
CA VAL A 79 1.42 0.67 -14.02
C VAL A 79 2.91 0.39 -13.85
N GLU A 80 3.52 0.88 -12.78
CA GLU A 80 4.94 0.62 -12.46
C GLU A 80 5.24 -0.88 -12.43
N GLU A 81 4.39 -1.68 -11.76
CA GLU A 81 4.56 -3.13 -11.71
C GLU A 81 4.36 -3.81 -13.06
N SER A 82 3.43 -3.32 -13.86
CA SER A 82 3.20 -3.87 -15.20
C SER A 82 4.39 -3.61 -16.13
N ILE A 83 5.01 -2.43 -16.03
CA ILE A 83 6.24 -2.08 -16.76
C ILE A 83 7.40 -2.96 -16.28
N ARG A 84 7.57 -3.09 -14.96
CA ARG A 84 8.66 -3.87 -14.35
C ARG A 84 8.58 -5.36 -14.71
N SER A 85 7.38 -5.91 -14.77
CA SER A 85 7.14 -7.32 -15.12
C SER A 85 7.02 -7.60 -16.64
N GLY A 86 7.03 -6.55 -17.46
CA GLY A 86 6.94 -6.65 -18.93
C GLY A 86 5.59 -7.16 -19.46
N HIS A 87 4.57 -7.26 -18.60
CA HIS A 87 3.23 -7.67 -18.97
C HIS A 87 2.21 -6.82 -18.22
N VAL A 88 1.34 -6.11 -18.96
CA VAL A 88 0.01 -5.73 -18.43
C VAL A 88 -0.86 -6.99 -18.52
N SER A 89 -0.55 -8.00 -17.73
CA SER A 89 -1.35 -9.20 -17.68
C SER A 89 -2.56 -8.91 -16.81
N LYS A 90 -3.78 -9.08 -17.32
CA LYS A 90 -5.00 -9.02 -16.51
C LYS A 90 -4.87 -9.93 -15.27
N PHE A 91 -4.17 -11.06 -15.40
CA PHE A 91 -3.82 -11.93 -14.27
C PHE A 91 -2.81 -11.29 -13.30
N LEU A 92 -1.79 -10.55 -13.77
CA LEU A 92 -0.91 -9.78 -12.86
C LEU A 92 -1.60 -8.57 -12.27
N LEU A 93 -2.54 -7.94 -12.98
CA LEU A 93 -3.40 -6.88 -12.47
C LEU A 93 -4.34 -7.44 -11.41
N GLU A 94 -5.02 -8.56 -11.64
CA GLU A 94 -5.87 -9.28 -10.69
C GLU A 94 -5.06 -9.87 -9.53
N MET A 95 -3.83 -10.33 -9.74
CA MET A 95 -2.95 -10.89 -8.70
C MET A 95 -2.24 -9.81 -7.88
N HIS A 96 -1.85 -8.68 -8.50
CA HIS A 96 -1.38 -7.50 -7.78
C HIS A 96 -2.52 -6.77 -7.10
N LEU A 97 -3.70 -6.72 -7.69
CA LEU A 97 -4.92 -6.29 -7.01
C LEU A 97 -5.38 -7.32 -5.99
N SER A 98 -4.98 -8.60 -6.06
CA SER A 98 -5.23 -9.61 -5.01
C SER A 98 -4.22 -9.54 -3.86
N SER A 99 -2.99 -9.12 -4.11
CA SER A 99 -2.02 -8.80 -3.05
C SER A 99 -2.29 -7.41 -2.45
N THR A 100 -2.76 -6.47 -3.27
CA THR A 100 -3.47 -5.26 -2.79
C THR A 100 -4.75 -5.68 -2.07
N ALA A 101 -5.48 -6.71 -2.54
CA ALA A 101 -6.67 -7.26 -1.88
C ALA A 101 -6.32 -7.93 -0.55
N MET A 102 -5.11 -8.45 -0.36
CA MET A 102 -4.62 -8.91 0.93
C MET A 102 -4.26 -7.74 1.84
N ALA A 103 -3.64 -6.67 1.31
CA ALA A 103 -3.49 -5.41 2.04
C ALA A 103 -4.86 -4.77 2.39
N ILE A 104 -5.89 -5.04 1.58
CA ILE A 104 -7.29 -4.59 1.73
C ILE A 104 -8.16 -5.56 2.56
N ALA A 105 -7.82 -6.86 2.61
CA ALA A 105 -8.42 -7.81 3.54
C ALA A 105 -8.01 -7.48 4.98
N HIS A 106 -6.93 -6.72 5.14
CA HIS A 106 -6.60 -6.02 6.37
C HIS A 106 -7.21 -4.61 6.46
N SER A 107 -7.82 -4.06 5.40
CA SER A 107 -8.40 -2.70 5.37
C SER A 107 -9.93 -2.61 5.42
N GLY A 108 -10.70 -3.70 5.26
CA GLY A 108 -12.17 -3.70 5.38
C GLY A 108 -12.96 -3.17 4.18
N ARG A 109 -12.32 -2.77 3.07
CA ARG A 109 -13.01 -2.48 1.79
C ARG A 109 -13.28 -3.76 1.02
N ASP A 110 -14.39 -3.78 0.28
CA ASP A 110 -14.66 -4.86 -0.67
C ASP A 110 -13.61 -4.81 -1.81
N PRO A 111 -12.75 -5.83 -1.93
CA PRO A 111 -11.69 -5.85 -2.94
C PRO A 111 -12.22 -5.74 -4.36
N LEU A 112 -13.42 -6.25 -4.64
CA LEU A 112 -14.03 -6.23 -5.97
C LEU A 112 -14.42 -4.81 -6.41
N ILE A 113 -14.78 -3.93 -5.47
CA ILE A 113 -15.14 -2.55 -5.79
C ILE A 113 -13.90 -1.78 -6.23
N LEU A 114 -12.81 -1.89 -5.48
CA LEU A 114 -11.56 -1.19 -5.80
C LEU A 114 -10.96 -1.68 -7.13
N VAL A 115 -10.99 -3.00 -7.38
CA VAL A 115 -10.56 -3.59 -8.66
C VAL A 115 -11.31 -2.92 -9.82
N ASN A 116 -12.64 -2.83 -9.73
CA ASN A 116 -13.46 -2.21 -10.76
C ASN A 116 -13.16 -0.71 -10.96
N GLU A 117 -12.85 0.03 -9.89
CA GLU A 117 -12.51 1.45 -9.98
C GLU A 117 -11.14 1.68 -10.62
N VAL A 118 -10.14 0.88 -10.24
CA VAL A 118 -8.79 0.93 -10.83
C VAL A 118 -8.82 0.52 -12.30
N GLU A 119 -9.52 -0.57 -12.65
CA GLU A 119 -9.70 -0.99 -14.05
C GLU A 119 -10.31 0.13 -14.91
N LYS A 120 -11.41 0.75 -14.45
CA LYS A 120 -12.03 1.87 -15.17
C LYS A 120 -11.06 3.02 -15.41
N LEU A 121 -10.24 3.35 -14.42
CA LEU A 121 -9.30 4.46 -14.49
C LEU A 121 -8.14 4.15 -15.44
N LEU A 122 -7.68 2.91 -15.47
CA LEU A 122 -6.64 2.45 -16.41
C LEU A 122 -7.14 2.39 -17.85
N ILE A 123 -8.40 1.98 -18.09
CA ILE A 123 -9.05 2.01 -19.41
C ILE A 123 -9.19 3.46 -19.89
N GLN A 124 -9.69 4.37 -19.04
CA GLN A 124 -9.83 5.79 -19.38
C GLN A 124 -8.49 6.45 -19.75
N LYS A 125 -7.40 6.02 -19.12
CA LYS A 125 -6.04 6.52 -19.42
C LYS A 125 -5.38 5.81 -20.61
N GLY A 126 -6.06 4.87 -21.26
CA GLY A 126 -5.52 4.11 -22.40
C GLY A 126 -4.38 3.16 -22.01
N VAL A 127 -4.26 2.83 -20.73
CA VAL A 127 -3.18 1.98 -20.19
C VAL A 127 -3.57 0.51 -20.20
N LEU A 128 -4.85 0.21 -19.98
CA LEU A 128 -5.42 -1.12 -20.10
C LEU A 128 -6.24 -1.20 -21.39
N VAL A 129 -5.85 -2.10 -22.30
CA VAL A 129 -6.65 -2.49 -23.46
C VAL A 129 -7.27 -3.85 -23.14
N ILE A 130 -8.60 -3.89 -23.08
CA ILE A 130 -9.34 -5.15 -22.91
C ILE A 130 -9.68 -5.63 -24.31
N ASP A 131 -9.09 -6.76 -24.73
CA ASP A 131 -9.51 -7.52 -25.92
C ASP A 131 -10.87 -8.21 -25.68
#